data_AF-A0A8H9XIQ4-F1
#
_entry.id   AF-A0A8H9XIQ4-F1
#
_cell.length_a   1.000
_cell.length_b   1.000
_cell.length_c   1.000
_cell.angle_alpha   90.00
_cell.angle_beta   90.00
_cell.angle_gamma   90.00
#
_symmetry.space_group_name_H-M   'P 1'
#
loop_
_entity.id
_entity.type
_entity.pdbx_description
1 polymer ?
#
loop_
_entity_poly.entity_id
_entity_poly.type
_entity_poly.pdbx_seq_one_letter_code
_entity_poly.pdbx_strand_id
1 'polypeptide(L)' 'MGSFSIWHWLIVLVVFALLFGGRGKISSVMGDAAKGIRAFRDGLKGEETSEHAEQQPVKTIPEREKDEVRS' A
#
# COMPACT_ATOMS: atom_id res chain seq x y z
N MET A 1 -37.66 -5.27 -4.80
CA MET A 1 -36.45 -6.12 -4.75
C MET A 1 -35.23 -5.22 -4.84
N GLY A 2 -35.01 -4.44 -3.78
CA GLY A 2 -33.94 -3.44 -3.71
C GLY A 2 -32.68 -4.14 -3.24
N SER A 3 -31.89 -4.60 -4.20
CA SER A 3 -30.54 -5.11 -4.03
C SER A 3 -29.76 -4.29 -2.99
N PHE A 4 -29.45 -4.94 -1.87
CA PHE A 4 -28.38 -4.66 -0.91
C PHE A 4 -27.92 -3.18 -0.88
N SER A 5 -28.69 -2.38 -0.14
CA SER A 5 -28.39 -0.99 0.21
C SER A 5 -26.90 -0.82 0.59
N ILE A 6 -26.30 0.33 0.28
CA ILE A 6 -24.89 0.67 0.60
C ILE A 6 -24.53 0.35 2.06
N TRP A 7 -25.52 0.43 2.96
CA TRP A 7 -25.42 0.01 4.36
C TRP A 7 -25.05 -1.47 4.57
N HIS A 8 -25.57 -2.37 3.74
CA HIS A 8 -25.23 -3.79 3.79
C HIS A 8 -23.76 -4.02 3.44
N TRP A 9 -23.28 -3.36 2.38
CA TRP A 9 -21.87 -3.45 1.98
C TRP A 9 -20.90 -2.93 3.05
N LEU A 10 -21.29 -1.88 3.78
CA LEU A 10 -20.52 -1.35 4.90
C LEU A 10 -20.38 -2.38 6.04
N ILE A 11 -21.48 -3.06 6.39
CA ILE A 11 -21.48 -4.11 7.42
C ILE A 11 -20.67 -5.34 6.95
N VAL A 12 -20.82 -5.75 5.69
CA VAL A 12 -20.06 -6.88 5.11
C VAL A 12 -18.56 -6.59 5.12
N LEU A 13 -18.13 -5.38 4.77
CA LEU A 13 -16.72 -4.98 4.80
C LEU A 13 -16.12 -5.10 6.20
N VAL A 14 -16.86 -4.68 7.23
CA VAL A 14 -16.41 -4.77 8.63
C VAL A 14 -16.24 -6.23 9.05
N VAL A 15 -17.22 -7.10 8.75
CA VAL A 15 -17.14 -8.53 9.09
C VAL A 15 -16.00 -9.22 8.33
N PHE A 16 -15.83 -8.89 7.05
CA PHE A 16 -14.76 -9.44 6.23
C PHE A 16 -13.38 -8.99 6.74
N ALA A 17 -13.23 -7.71 7.10
CA ALA A 17 -12.00 -7.20 7.70
C ALA A 17 -11.69 -7.84 9.06
N LEU A 18 -12.68 -8.21 9.87
CA LEU A 18 -12.44 -8.92 11.13
C LEU A 18 -12.01 -10.38 10.90
N LEU A 19 -12.61 -11.08 9.93
CA LEU A 19 -12.25 -12.47 9.59
C LEU A 19 -10.86 -12.56 8.92
N PHE A 20 -10.55 -11.64 8.03
CA PHE A 20 -9.35 -11.68 7.19
C PHE A 20 -8.24 -10.74 7.67
N GLY A 21 -8.54 -9.70 8.46
CA GLY A 21 -7.58 -8.67 8.88
C GLY A 21 -6.52 -9.14 9.89
N GLY A 22 -6.73 -10.27 10.57
CA GLY A 22 -5.83 -10.77 11.61
C GLY A 22 -4.60 -11.55 11.12
N ARG A 23 -4.47 -11.87 9.81
CA ARG A 23 -3.50 -12.89 9.36
C ARG A 23 -2.31 -12.40 8.53
N GLY A 24 -2.17 -11.10 8.28
CA GLY A 24 -0.95 -10.46 7.71
C GLY A 24 -0.54 -10.84 6.28
N LYS A 25 -0.88 -12.04 5.79
CA LYS A 25 -0.51 -12.54 4.46
C LYS A 25 -1.22 -11.81 3.32
N ILE A 26 -2.40 -11.25 3.61
CA ILE A 26 -3.17 -10.44 2.65
C ILE A 26 -2.47 -9.11 2.39
N SER A 27 -1.68 -8.57 3.33
CA SER A 27 -0.97 -7.30 3.15
C SER A 27 0.12 -7.39 2.07
N SER A 28 0.86 -8.51 2.01
CA SER A 28 1.86 -8.74 0.96
C SER A 28 1.22 -8.85 -0.41
N VAL A 29 0.16 -9.66 -0.54
CA VAL A 29 -0.54 -9.88 -1.82
C VAL A 29 -1.30 -8.63 -2.27
N MET A 30 -1.92 -7.91 -1.32
CA MET A 30 -2.57 -6.62 -1.57
C MET A 30 -1.54 -5.57 -1.99
N GLY A 31 -0.33 -5.59 -1.42
CA GLY A 31 0.76 -4.69 -1.78
C GLY A 31 1.26 -4.90 -3.21
N ASP A 32 1.42 -6.17 -3.63
CA ASP A 32 1.84 -6.51 -5.00
C ASP A 32 0.72 -6.21 -6.02
N ALA A 33 -0.54 -6.49 -5.65
CA ALA A 33 -1.69 -6.10 -6.46
C ALA A 33 -1.83 -4.57 -6.57
N ALA A 34 -1.61 -3.82 -5.48
CA ALA A 34 -1.66 -2.37 -5.46
C ALA A 34 -0.56 -1.74 -6.33
N LYS A 35 0.65 -2.30 -6.33
CA LYS A 35 1.74 -1.87 -7.23
C LYS A 35 1.37 -2.11 -8.70
N GLY A 36 0.81 -3.26 -9.05
CA GLY A 36 0.36 -3.57 -10.41
C GLY A 36 -0.75 -2.61 -10.90
N ILE A 37 -1.76 -2.36 -10.06
CA ILE A 37 -2.84 -1.42 -10.38
C ILE A 37 -2.33 0.03 -10.47
N ARG A 38 -1.38 0.43 -9.60
CA ARG A 38 -0.77 1.75 -9.64
C ARG A 38 0.07 1.96 -10.90
N ALA A 39 0.89 0.99 -11.28
CA ALA A 39 1.65 1.03 -12.53
C ALA A 39 0.73 1.09 -13.76
N PHE A 40 -0.40 0.38 -13.74
CA PHE A 40 -1.40 0.47 -14.80
C PHE A 40 -2.06 1.85 -14.86
N ARG A 41 -2.45 2.41 -13.72
CA ARG A 41 -3.02 3.77 -13.63
C ARG A 41 -2.01 4.82 -14.08
N ASP A 42 -0.76 4.70 -13.65
CA ASP A 42 0.30 5.66 -13.98
C ASP A 42 0.71 5.54 -15.46
N GLY A 43 0.68 4.33 -16.04
CA GLY A 43 0.82 4.13 -17.48
C GLY A 43 -0.32 4.73 -18.31
N LEU A 44 -1.56 4.69 -17.80
CA LEU A 44 -2.72 5.35 -18.43
C LEU A 44 -2.73 6.87 -18.22
N LYS A 45 -2.14 7.37 -17.13
CA LYS A 45 -1.99 8.80 -16.83
C LYS A 45 -0.71 9.43 -17.38
N GLY A 46 0.22 8.61 -17.85
CA GLY A 46 1.53 9.01 -18.39
C GLY A 46 1.46 9.83 -19.67
N GLU A 47 0.27 9.99 -20.27
CA GLU A 47 0.06 10.98 -21.34
C GLU A 47 -0.05 12.43 -20.79
N GLU A 48 -0.32 12.62 -19.48
CA GLU A 48 -0.68 13.95 -18.92
C GLU A 48 0.08 14.37 -17.65
N THR A 49 0.79 13.50 -16.93
CA THR A 49 1.58 13.90 -15.75
C THR A 49 2.68 12.88 -15.48
N SER A 50 3.87 13.16 -15.99
CA SER A 50 5.10 12.67 -15.39
C SER A 50 5.38 13.51 -14.13
N GLU A 51 6.04 12.91 -13.16
CA GLU A 51 6.39 13.45 -11.83
C GLU A 51 5.46 12.98 -10.69
N HIS A 52 6.08 12.44 -9.65
CA HIS A 52 5.50 12.02 -8.36
C HIS A 52 5.05 10.55 -8.19
N ALA A 53 5.95 9.60 -8.43
CA ALA A 53 5.86 8.27 -7.83
C ALA A 53 7.17 7.78 -7.19
N GLU A 54 8.06 8.71 -6.80
CA GLU A 54 9.27 8.39 -6.05
C GLU A 54 9.20 9.03 -4.66
N GLN A 55 8.38 8.48 -3.75
CA GLN A 55 8.48 8.74 -2.31
C GLN A 55 8.04 7.52 -1.51
N GLN A 56 9.00 6.65 -1.19
CA GLN A 56 9.51 6.59 0.19
C GLN A 56 10.80 5.75 0.23
N PRO A 57 11.97 6.38 0.49
CA PRO A 57 13.17 5.67 0.85
C PRO A 57 12.98 5.11 2.27
N VAL A 58 13.09 3.80 2.44
CA VAL A 58 13.34 3.21 3.74
C VAL A 58 14.71 3.72 4.19
N LYS A 59 14.70 4.78 5.02
CA LYS A 59 15.84 5.13 5.88
C LYS A 59 16.07 3.94 6.80
N THR A 60 17.00 3.06 6.43
CA THR A 60 17.71 2.22 7.39
C THR A 60 19.18 2.31 7.02
N ILE A 61 19.78 3.44 7.42
CA ILE A 61 21.22 3.55 7.57
C ILE A 61 21.54 2.71 8.82
N PRO A 62 22.33 1.62 8.75
CA PRO A 62 22.96 1.13 9.96
C PRO A 62 23.94 2.20 10.43
N GLU A 63 23.62 2.81 11.57
CA GLU A 63 24.50 3.67 12.36
C GLU A 63 25.82 2.94 12.61
N ARG A 64 26.82 3.13 11.74
CA ARG A 64 28.16 2.57 11.91
C ARG A 64 29.24 3.40 11.22
N GLU A 65 29.26 4.70 11.49
CA GLU A 65 30.42 5.53 11.13
C GLU A 65 30.52 6.76 12.04
N LYS A 66 30.49 6.54 13.35
CA LYS A 66 30.73 7.63 14.30
C LYS A 66 31.40 7.20 15.59
N ASP A 67 32.39 6.32 15.51
CA ASP A 67 33.37 6.11 16.59
C ASP A 67 34.79 6.16 16.01
N GLU A 68 35.43 7.32 16.22
CA GLU A 68 36.80 7.39 16.74
C GLU A 68 37.98 6.82 15.92
N VAL A 69 37.95 6.87 14.58
CA VAL A 69 39.20 7.02 13.80
C VAL A 69 39.51 8.51 13.61
N ARG A 70 39.39 9.33 14.68
CA ARG A 70 39.86 10.73 14.75
C ARG A 70 39.65 11.34 16.14
N SER A 71 40.28 10.82 17.19
CA SER A 71 40.74 11.57 18.37
C SER A 71 41.70 10.72 19.18
#